data_AF-A0A0F5AU77-F1
#
_entry.id   AF-A0A0F5AU77-F1
#
_cell.length_a   1.000
_cell.length_b   1.000
_cell.length_c   1.000
_cell.angle_alpha   90.00
_cell.angle_beta   90.00
_cell.angle_gamma   90.00
#
_symmetry.space_group_name_H-M   'P 1'
#
loop_
_entity.id
_entity.type
_entity.pdbx_description
1 polymer ?
#
loop_
_entity_poly.entity_id
_entity_poly.type
_entity_poly.pdbx_seq_one_letter_code
_entity_poly.pdbx_strand_id
1 'polypeptide(L)'
;MRCLLGVFLALVMALPVRGDDLARFDVPLLLGQWYWFSAEEESEASHPYKAINLSFNSHYEFRIDMLRRDGQLETAAGSYAVNHQALRLYDGQGADQVHAYQLNHNQLQLQGAVFTKLLPDDLSGVWRSNSIEGEDVSEEVDGVSLKLRPDFLFAMQVRGNNGRSITHRGVYLVEGDNLMLIYEEGRHSSQYQLASDTLRLTNEVFGMEAVLQRQR
;
A
#
# COMPACT_ATOMS: atom_id res chain seq x y z
N MET A 1 -16.11 55.56 25.33
CA MET A 1 -16.84 54.27 25.27
C MET A 1 -16.91 53.83 23.81
N ARG A 2 -16.49 52.57 23.52
CA ARG A 2 -16.73 51.77 22.28
C ARG A 2 -15.90 52.15 21.05
N CYS A 3 -15.36 51.24 20.24
CA CYS A 3 -15.11 49.79 20.31
C CYS A 3 -14.11 49.52 19.16
N LEU A 4 -12.93 48.95 19.46
CA LEU A 4 -12.00 48.44 18.44
C LEU A 4 -12.52 47.06 18.00
N LEU A 5 -12.95 46.94 16.75
CA LEU A 5 -13.35 45.67 16.14
C LEU A 5 -12.12 45.08 15.44
N GLY A 6 -11.44 44.16 16.13
CA GLY A 6 -10.39 43.34 15.53
C GLY A 6 -11.01 42.18 14.76
N VAL A 7 -10.81 42.14 13.45
CA VAL A 7 -11.16 40.98 12.61
C VAL A 7 -9.99 40.01 12.65
N PHE A 8 -10.19 38.86 13.29
CA PHE A 8 -9.25 37.74 13.27
C PHE A 8 -9.48 36.95 11.97
N LEU A 9 -8.53 37.01 11.05
CA LEU A 9 -8.54 36.23 9.82
C LEU A 9 -8.17 34.78 10.17
N ALA A 10 -9.14 33.88 10.18
CA ALA A 10 -8.90 32.46 10.34
C ALA A 10 -8.26 31.92 9.05
N LEU A 11 -6.98 31.59 9.12
CA LEU A 11 -6.25 30.89 8.07
C LEU A 11 -6.72 29.42 8.06
N VAL A 12 -7.61 29.08 7.14
CA VAL A 12 -7.97 27.67 6.90
C VAL A 12 -6.78 27.01 6.20
N MET A 13 -5.96 26.31 6.97
CA MET A 13 -4.98 25.37 6.41
C MET A 13 -5.75 24.17 5.85
N ALA A 14 -5.94 24.14 4.54
CA ALA A 14 -6.34 22.91 3.85
C ALA A 14 -5.16 21.93 3.93
N LEU A 15 -5.34 20.82 4.64
CA LEU A 15 -4.39 19.70 4.60
C LEU A 15 -4.42 19.08 3.20
N PRO A 16 -3.28 18.61 2.66
CA PRO A 16 -3.24 18.02 1.32
C PRO A 16 -4.01 16.70 1.29
N VAL A 17 -4.73 16.49 0.18
CA VAL A 17 -5.47 15.28 -0.18
C VAL A 17 -4.50 14.10 -0.26
N ARG A 18 -4.67 13.12 0.63
CA ARG A 18 -3.76 11.96 0.82
C ARG A 18 -3.95 10.80 -0.16
N GLY A 19 -4.99 10.83 -1.01
CA GLY A 19 -5.35 9.70 -1.87
C GLY A 19 -4.81 9.74 -3.31
N ASP A 20 -4.30 10.89 -3.77
CA ASP A 20 -4.07 11.15 -5.20
C ASP A 20 -2.65 10.78 -5.69
N ASP A 21 -1.71 10.56 -4.77
CA ASP A 21 -0.28 10.35 -5.10
C ASP A 21 0.03 8.90 -5.50
N LEU A 22 -0.55 7.93 -4.77
CA LEU A 22 -0.39 6.50 -5.06
C LEU A 22 -0.79 6.13 -6.50
N ALA A 23 -1.87 6.73 -7.03
CA ALA A 23 -2.41 6.38 -8.34
C ALA A 23 -1.45 6.72 -9.49
N ARG A 24 -0.62 7.76 -9.27
CA ARG A 24 0.35 8.28 -10.23
C ARG A 24 1.74 7.67 -10.07
N PHE A 25 1.95 6.88 -9.01
CA PHE A 25 3.22 6.22 -8.79
C PHE A 25 3.49 5.16 -9.87
N ASP A 26 4.69 5.22 -10.47
CA ASP A 26 5.03 4.40 -11.64
C ASP A 26 5.28 2.93 -11.30
N VAL A 27 5.85 2.66 -10.12
CA VAL A 27 6.27 1.31 -9.69
C VAL A 27 5.54 0.89 -8.39
N PRO A 28 4.20 0.89 -8.35
CA PRO A 28 3.41 0.82 -7.12
C PRO A 28 3.66 -0.47 -6.32
N LEU A 29 4.06 -1.55 -6.99
CA LEU A 29 4.39 -2.80 -6.32
C LEU A 29 5.59 -2.68 -5.36
N LEU A 30 6.50 -1.73 -5.58
CA LEU A 30 7.68 -1.49 -4.73
C LEU A 30 7.30 -0.96 -3.34
N LEU A 31 6.16 -0.27 -3.21
CA LEU A 31 5.76 0.39 -1.97
C LEU A 31 5.51 -0.63 -0.85
N GLY A 32 5.79 -0.25 0.39
CA GLY A 32 5.60 -1.10 1.57
C GLY A 32 6.90 -1.68 2.12
N GLN A 33 6.78 -2.72 2.94
CA GLN A 33 7.88 -3.32 3.69
C GLN A 33 8.32 -4.66 3.08
N TRP A 34 9.63 -4.86 3.02
CA TRP A 34 10.29 -6.00 2.36
C TRP A 34 11.31 -6.60 3.29
N TYR A 35 11.21 -7.91 3.51
CA TYR A 35 12.00 -8.60 4.52
C TYR A 35 12.91 -9.64 3.89
N TRP A 36 14.15 -9.66 4.35
CA TRP A 36 15.10 -10.72 4.11
C TRP A 36 15.57 -11.26 5.45
N PHE A 37 15.74 -12.58 5.54
CA PHE A 37 16.24 -13.28 6.72
C PHE A 37 17.38 -14.21 6.32
N SER A 38 18.42 -14.28 7.13
CA SER A 38 19.51 -15.23 6.91
C SER A 38 19.02 -16.66 7.14
N ALA A 39 19.43 -17.60 6.29
CA ALA A 39 19.24 -19.02 6.56
C ALA A 39 20.05 -19.44 7.80
N GLU A 40 19.48 -20.29 8.66
CA GLU A 40 20.11 -20.74 9.90
C GLU A 40 21.34 -21.65 9.66
N GLU A 41 21.44 -22.27 8.47
CA GLU A 41 22.42 -23.32 8.16
C GLU A 41 23.68 -22.85 7.38
N GLU A 42 23.84 -21.55 7.11
CA GLU A 42 25.06 -21.07 6.42
C GLU A 42 26.27 -21.04 7.36
N SER A 43 27.10 -22.08 7.25
CA SER A 43 28.41 -22.17 7.89
C SER A 43 29.46 -21.27 7.22
N GLU A 44 30.18 -20.53 8.08
CA GLU A 44 31.53 -19.97 7.91
C GLU A 44 31.81 -18.80 6.92
N ALA A 45 30.84 -18.34 6.11
CA ALA A 45 30.96 -17.04 5.39
C ALA A 45 29.73 -16.14 5.60
N SER A 46 29.12 -16.23 6.78
CA SER A 46 27.77 -15.72 7.03
C SER A 46 27.67 -14.21 6.79
N HIS A 47 26.67 -13.79 6.03
CA HIS A 47 26.25 -12.39 5.94
C HIS A 47 26.19 -11.78 7.37
N PRO A 48 26.69 -10.54 7.59
CA PRO A 48 26.80 -9.97 8.93
C PRO A 48 25.45 -9.71 9.60
N TYR A 49 24.37 -9.76 8.82
CA TYR A 49 23.00 -9.51 9.24
C TYR A 49 22.19 -10.79 9.37
N LYS A 50 21.32 -10.84 10.39
CA LYS A 50 20.27 -11.85 10.59
C LYS A 50 19.01 -11.51 9.81
N ALA A 51 18.71 -10.23 9.71
CA ALA A 51 17.52 -9.73 9.04
C ALA A 51 17.77 -8.34 8.44
N ILE A 52 17.10 -8.06 7.33
CA ILE A 52 17.07 -6.74 6.70
C ILE A 52 15.61 -6.43 6.37
N ASN A 53 15.15 -5.25 6.78
CA ASN A 53 13.86 -4.69 6.38
C ASN A 53 14.10 -3.47 5.50
N LEU A 54 13.53 -3.47 4.29
CA LEU A 54 13.48 -2.31 3.40
C LEU A 54 12.05 -1.76 3.38
N SER A 55 11.91 -0.46 3.56
CA SER A 55 10.63 0.24 3.47
C SER A 55 10.71 1.31 2.38
N PHE A 56 9.71 1.35 1.50
CA PHE A 56 9.53 2.39 0.47
C PHE A 56 8.12 2.97 0.57
N ASN A 57 7.98 4.30 0.50
CA ASN A 57 6.69 4.98 0.52
C ASN A 57 6.47 5.84 -0.74
N SER A 58 5.22 6.22 -1.00
CA SER A 58 4.83 7.04 -2.16
C SER A 58 5.44 8.45 -2.15
N HIS A 59 5.98 8.90 -1.01
CA HIS A 59 6.68 10.18 -0.88
C HIS A 59 8.15 10.10 -1.33
N TYR A 60 8.54 8.99 -1.98
CA TYR A 60 9.89 8.73 -2.46
C TYR A 60 10.92 8.68 -1.33
N GLU A 61 10.52 8.24 -0.15
CA GLU A 61 11.41 8.03 1.00
C GLU A 61 11.62 6.55 1.23
N PHE A 62 12.85 6.20 1.62
CA PHE A 62 13.19 4.84 1.99
C PHE A 62 13.76 4.77 3.41
N ARG A 63 13.63 3.59 4.01
CA ARG A 63 14.30 3.21 5.25
C ARG A 63 14.81 1.78 5.15
N ILE A 64 16.03 1.54 5.62
CA ILE A 64 16.68 0.24 5.68
C ILE A 64 17.06 -0.01 7.13
N ASP A 65 16.47 -1.03 7.74
CA ASP A 65 16.83 -1.50 9.07
C ASP A 65 17.55 -2.84 8.94
N MET A 66 18.77 -2.94 9.47
CA MET A 66 19.63 -4.12 9.36
C MET A 66 19.99 -4.63 10.75
N LEU A 67 19.51 -5.83 11.08
CA LEU A 67 19.79 -6.47 12.36
C LEU A 67 21.04 -7.33 12.24
N ARG A 68 22.12 -6.92 12.90
CA ARG A 68 23.39 -7.66 12.94
C ARG A 68 23.26 -8.93 13.78
N ARG A 69 24.17 -9.89 13.54
CA ARG A 69 24.22 -11.15 14.30
C ARG A 69 24.50 -10.95 15.79
N ASP A 70 25.25 -9.92 16.15
CA ASP A 70 25.52 -9.50 17.53
C ASP A 70 24.34 -8.77 18.19
N GLY A 71 23.23 -8.58 17.47
CA GLY A 71 22.01 -7.94 17.96
C GLY A 71 21.99 -6.41 17.80
N GLN A 72 23.05 -5.80 17.25
CA GLN A 72 23.03 -4.37 16.94
C GLN A 72 22.11 -4.06 15.76
N LEU A 73 21.36 -2.96 15.87
CA LEU A 73 20.53 -2.45 14.79
C LEU A 73 21.25 -1.29 14.10
N GLU A 74 21.38 -1.39 12.78
CA GLU A 74 21.85 -0.30 11.93
C GLU A 74 20.67 0.20 11.08
N THR A 75 20.54 1.52 10.95
CA THR A 75 19.47 2.15 10.18
C THR A 75 20.06 3.11 9.16
N ALA A 76 19.60 3.02 7.92
CA ALA A 76 19.81 4.01 6.87
C ALA A 76 18.45 4.54 6.38
N ALA A 77 18.39 5.81 6.02
CA ALA A 77 17.19 6.43 5.48
C ALA A 77 17.57 7.55 4.52
N GLY A 78 16.66 7.89 3.61
CA GLY A 78 16.88 8.90 2.61
C GLY A 78 15.74 8.96 1.60
N SER A 79 16.03 9.53 0.43
CA SER A 79 15.08 9.56 -0.69
C SER A 79 15.50 8.61 -1.80
N TYR A 80 14.57 8.26 -2.68
CA TYR A 80 14.86 7.39 -3.80
C TYR A 80 14.22 7.88 -5.10
N ALA A 81 14.78 7.43 -6.22
CA ALA A 81 14.14 7.49 -7.53
C ALA A 81 14.07 6.07 -8.11
N VAL A 82 12.97 5.75 -8.79
CA VAL A 82 12.77 4.41 -9.34
C VAL A 82 12.18 4.49 -10.74
N ASN A 83 12.61 3.56 -11.59
CA ASN A 83 11.95 3.21 -12.83
C ASN A 83 11.97 1.69 -12.99
N HIS A 84 11.39 1.15 -14.05
CA HIS A 84 11.29 -0.30 -14.29
C HIS A 84 12.61 -1.08 -14.38
N GLN A 85 13.76 -0.41 -14.39
CA GLN A 85 15.09 -1.02 -14.55
C GLN A 85 16.01 -0.80 -13.35
N ALA A 86 15.90 0.36 -12.70
CA ALA A 86 16.85 0.78 -11.68
C ALA A 86 16.16 1.47 -10.50
N LEU A 87 16.65 1.12 -9.30
CA LEU A 87 16.38 1.80 -8.05
C LEU A 87 17.62 2.64 -7.71
N ARG A 88 17.40 3.94 -7.47
CA ARG A 88 18.44 4.87 -7.07
C ARG A 88 18.17 5.37 -5.66
N LEU A 89 19.14 5.22 -4.77
CA LEU A 89 19.05 5.65 -3.36
C LEU A 89 19.95 6.87 -3.13
N TYR A 90 19.39 7.87 -2.46
CA TYR A 90 20.09 9.08 -2.06
C TYR A 90 20.13 9.14 -0.53
N ASP A 91 21.32 9.05 0.06
CA ASP A 91 21.47 9.26 1.49
C ASP A 91 21.52 10.75 1.85
N GLY A 92 21.43 11.06 3.16
CA GLY A 92 21.49 12.44 3.65
C GLY A 92 22.81 13.18 3.40
N GLN A 93 23.83 12.52 2.86
CA GLN A 93 25.12 13.11 2.48
C GLN A 93 25.32 13.23 0.96
N GLY A 94 24.31 12.85 0.17
CA GLY A 94 24.34 12.96 -1.29
C GLY A 94 25.06 11.80 -1.98
N ALA A 95 25.30 10.67 -1.30
CA ALA A 95 25.75 9.46 -1.97
C ALA A 95 24.63 8.93 -2.88
N ASP A 96 24.99 8.65 -4.13
CA ASP A 96 24.09 8.12 -5.16
C ASP A 96 24.44 6.64 -5.38
N GLN A 97 23.55 5.75 -4.96
CA GLN A 97 23.68 4.31 -5.19
C GLN A 97 22.62 3.85 -6.19
N VAL A 98 23.06 3.24 -7.29
CA VAL A 98 22.18 2.72 -8.35
C VAL A 98 22.22 1.21 -8.35
N HIS A 99 21.04 0.59 -8.28
CA HIS A 99 20.88 -0.86 -8.24
C HIS A 99 19.90 -1.33 -9.31
N ALA A 100 20.27 -2.38 -10.03
CA ALA A 100 19.31 -3.16 -10.79
C ALA A 100 18.46 -3.99 -9.84
N TYR A 101 17.19 -4.18 -10.16
CA TYR A 101 16.27 -4.96 -9.35
C TYR A 101 15.29 -5.76 -10.22
N GLN A 102 14.70 -6.80 -9.63
CA GLN A 102 13.54 -7.49 -10.20
C GLN A 102 12.42 -7.47 -9.17
N LEU A 103 11.20 -7.24 -9.63
CA LEU A 103 10.04 -7.05 -8.76
C LEU A 103 8.85 -7.81 -9.31
N ASN A 104 8.17 -8.53 -8.43
CA ASN A 104 6.81 -9.00 -8.65
C ASN A 104 5.92 -8.56 -7.46
N HIS A 105 4.72 -9.11 -7.34
CA HIS A 105 3.74 -8.66 -6.35
C HIS A 105 4.14 -8.97 -4.88
N ASN A 106 5.04 -9.93 -4.64
CA ASN A 106 5.44 -10.34 -3.29
C ASN A 106 6.94 -10.56 -3.09
N GLN A 107 7.75 -10.44 -4.14
CA GLN A 107 9.21 -10.58 -4.10
C GLN A 107 9.92 -9.41 -4.75
N LEU A 108 10.99 -8.95 -4.09
CA LEU A 108 11.95 -7.97 -4.59
C LEU A 108 13.33 -8.61 -4.58
N GLN A 109 13.94 -8.76 -5.75
CA GLN A 109 15.33 -9.15 -5.87
C GLN A 109 16.20 -7.91 -6.02
N LEU A 110 17.14 -7.71 -5.10
CA LEU A 110 18.02 -6.55 -5.04
C LEU A 110 19.41 -7.00 -4.59
N GLN A 111 20.45 -6.67 -5.37
CA GLN A 111 21.86 -7.00 -5.04
C GLN A 111 22.10 -8.49 -4.70
N GLY A 112 21.37 -9.39 -5.37
CA GLY A 112 21.48 -10.84 -5.15
C GLY A 112 20.66 -11.38 -3.97
N ALA A 113 20.12 -10.52 -3.11
CA ALA A 113 19.18 -10.92 -2.06
C ALA A 113 17.74 -10.94 -2.59
N VAL A 114 16.92 -11.85 -2.05
CA VAL A 114 15.48 -11.94 -2.35
C VAL A 114 14.71 -11.56 -1.11
N PHE A 115 14.03 -10.42 -1.17
CA PHE A 115 13.16 -9.91 -0.11
C PHE A 115 11.72 -10.32 -0.38
N THR A 116 10.98 -10.62 0.69
CA THR A 116 9.56 -10.99 0.65
C THR A 116 8.71 -9.91 1.30
N LYS A 117 7.60 -9.57 0.67
CA LYS A 117 6.60 -8.64 1.22
C LYS A 117 5.73 -9.36 2.26
N LEU A 118 5.59 -8.78 3.44
CA LEU A 118 4.71 -9.32 4.50
C LEU A 118 3.43 -8.49 4.59
N LEU A 119 2.31 -9.15 4.89
CA LEU A 119 1.02 -8.47 5.01
C LEU A 119 0.85 -7.79 6.36
N PRO A 120 -0.06 -6.82 6.43
CA PRO A 120 -0.84 -6.57 7.65
C PRO A 120 -1.81 -7.75 7.88
N ASP A 121 -1.70 -8.41 9.04
CA ASP A 121 -2.37 -9.69 9.33
C ASP A 121 -3.90 -9.68 9.21
N ASP A 122 -4.54 -8.51 9.30
CA ASP A 122 -5.99 -8.43 9.49
C ASP A 122 -6.82 -8.14 8.21
N LEU A 123 -6.22 -7.67 7.12
CA LEU A 123 -6.99 -7.26 5.93
C LEU A 123 -7.36 -8.43 5.01
N SER A 124 -6.56 -9.51 5.04
CA SER A 124 -6.79 -10.68 4.19
C SER A 124 -8.11 -11.38 4.55
N GLY A 125 -8.83 -11.89 3.55
CA GLY A 125 -10.12 -12.55 3.76
C GLY A 125 -11.08 -12.39 2.59
N VAL A 126 -12.29 -12.92 2.79
CA VAL A 126 -13.42 -12.72 1.89
C VAL A 126 -14.38 -11.72 2.53
N TRP A 127 -14.72 -10.69 1.79
CA TRP A 127 -15.53 -9.57 2.21
C TRP A 127 -16.75 -9.49 1.30
N ARG A 128 -17.94 -9.26 1.86
CA ARG A 128 -19.18 -9.09 1.08
C ARG A 128 -19.88 -7.82 1.51
N SER A 129 -20.33 -7.02 0.55
CA SER A 129 -21.05 -5.78 0.80
C SER A 129 -22.30 -6.04 1.64
N ASN A 130 -22.43 -5.28 2.71
CA ASN A 130 -23.67 -5.09 3.45
C ASN A 130 -24.44 -3.86 2.92
N SER A 131 -23.70 -2.80 2.58
CA SER A 131 -24.23 -1.62 1.88
C SER A 131 -23.21 -1.07 0.90
N ILE A 132 -23.71 -0.46 -0.17
CA ILE A 132 -22.95 0.30 -1.17
C ILE A 132 -23.79 1.53 -1.48
N GLU A 133 -23.23 2.71 -1.27
CA GLU A 133 -23.91 3.99 -1.43
C GLU A 133 -22.97 4.97 -2.16
N GLY A 134 -23.52 5.91 -2.92
CA GLY A 134 -22.75 6.93 -3.62
C GLY A 134 -23.46 7.46 -4.86
N GLU A 135 -23.09 8.66 -5.29
CA GLU A 135 -23.70 9.35 -6.43
C GLU A 135 -23.42 8.62 -7.77
N ASP A 136 -22.25 7.99 -7.88
CA ASP A 136 -21.83 7.22 -9.05
C ASP A 136 -22.12 5.70 -8.93
N VAL A 137 -22.78 5.26 -7.86
CA VAL A 137 -23.19 3.87 -7.72
C VAL A 137 -24.43 3.65 -8.57
N SER A 138 -24.27 2.90 -9.67
CA SER A 138 -25.41 2.51 -10.51
C SER A 138 -26.47 1.78 -9.66
N GLU A 139 -27.73 2.19 -9.80
CA GLU A 139 -28.90 1.52 -9.21
C GLU A 139 -29.00 0.04 -9.64
N GLU A 140 -28.28 -0.35 -10.69
CA GLU A 140 -28.21 -1.73 -11.15
C GLU A 140 -27.29 -2.61 -10.30
N VAL A 141 -26.41 -2.05 -9.46
CA VAL A 141 -25.49 -2.83 -8.60
C VAL A 141 -26.24 -3.34 -7.37
N ASP A 142 -26.28 -4.66 -7.18
CA ASP A 142 -26.98 -5.31 -6.07
C ASP A 142 -26.04 -5.95 -5.03
N GLY A 143 -24.73 -5.92 -5.28
CA GLY A 143 -23.73 -6.40 -4.33
C GLY A 143 -22.30 -6.45 -4.88
N VAL A 144 -21.35 -6.39 -3.94
CA VAL A 144 -19.91 -6.51 -4.19
C VAL A 144 -19.34 -7.58 -3.28
N SER A 145 -18.48 -8.43 -3.83
CA SER A 145 -17.66 -9.38 -3.07
C SER A 145 -16.19 -9.10 -3.36
N LEU A 146 -15.38 -8.92 -2.32
CA LEU A 146 -13.94 -8.67 -2.42
C LEU A 146 -13.18 -9.78 -1.68
N LYS A 147 -12.30 -10.48 -2.39
CA LYS A 147 -11.37 -11.43 -1.79
C LYS A 147 -9.97 -10.85 -1.84
N LEU A 148 -9.35 -10.68 -0.67
CA LEU A 148 -7.97 -10.23 -0.51
C LEU A 148 -7.14 -11.40 0.00
N ARG A 149 -6.14 -11.82 -0.78
CA ARG A 149 -5.27 -12.94 -0.41
C ARG A 149 -4.01 -12.46 0.31
N PRO A 150 -3.40 -13.30 1.15
CA PRO A 150 -2.11 -13.02 1.77
C PRO A 150 -0.97 -12.68 0.78
N ASP A 151 -1.01 -13.19 -0.44
CA ASP A 151 0.01 -12.92 -1.46
C ASP A 151 -0.32 -11.68 -2.31
N PHE A 152 -1.00 -10.67 -1.75
CA PHE A 152 -1.34 -9.42 -2.44
C PHE A 152 -2.22 -9.58 -3.69
N LEU A 153 -2.79 -10.76 -3.94
CA LEU A 153 -3.73 -10.98 -5.02
C LEU A 153 -5.16 -10.67 -4.57
N PHE A 154 -5.96 -10.07 -5.43
CA PHE A 154 -7.38 -9.86 -5.17
C PHE A 154 -8.30 -10.43 -6.27
N ALA A 155 -9.55 -10.66 -5.87
CA ALA A 155 -10.66 -10.83 -6.79
C ALA A 155 -11.86 -10.02 -6.30
N MET A 156 -12.39 -9.14 -7.15
CA MET A 156 -13.57 -8.32 -6.86
C MET A 156 -14.67 -8.72 -7.83
N GLN A 157 -15.83 -9.13 -7.31
CA GLN A 157 -17.01 -9.43 -8.08
C GLN A 157 -18.07 -8.37 -7.81
N VAL A 158 -18.55 -7.71 -8.85
CA VAL A 158 -19.70 -6.80 -8.82
C VAL A 158 -20.88 -7.54 -9.44
N ARG A 159 -21.98 -7.66 -8.71
CA ARG A 159 -23.22 -8.28 -9.18
C ARG A 159 -24.26 -7.20 -9.44
N GLY A 160 -24.99 -7.37 -10.53
CA GLY A 160 -26.11 -6.53 -10.89
C GLY A 160 -27.47 -7.18 -10.61
N ASN A 161 -28.50 -6.36 -10.48
CA ASN A 161 -29.89 -6.75 -10.22
C ASN A 161 -30.49 -7.67 -11.30
N ASN A 162 -29.90 -7.72 -12.48
CA ASN A 162 -30.27 -8.57 -13.62
C ASN A 162 -29.60 -9.96 -13.57
N GLY A 163 -28.84 -10.27 -12.51
CA GLY A 163 -28.12 -11.52 -12.33
C GLY A 163 -26.78 -11.60 -13.08
N ARG A 164 -26.38 -10.55 -13.82
CA ARG A 164 -25.04 -10.45 -14.41
C ARG A 164 -24.02 -10.13 -13.34
N SER A 165 -22.78 -10.56 -13.55
CA SER A 165 -21.66 -10.16 -12.70
C SER A 165 -20.41 -9.93 -13.52
N ILE A 166 -19.59 -9.00 -13.05
CA ILE A 166 -18.26 -8.70 -13.59
C ILE A 166 -17.26 -9.05 -12.49
N THR A 167 -16.15 -9.68 -12.87
CA THR A 167 -15.07 -10.03 -11.93
C THR A 167 -13.76 -9.40 -12.38
N HIS A 168 -13.22 -8.53 -11.54
CA HIS A 168 -11.86 -8.00 -11.68
C HIS A 168 -10.89 -8.83 -10.84
N ARG A 169 -9.69 -9.06 -11.36
CA ARG A 169 -8.61 -9.76 -10.67
C ARG A 169 -7.32 -9.01 -10.89
N GLY A 170 -6.45 -9.04 -9.88
CA GLY A 170 -5.17 -8.38 -9.98
C GLY A 170 -4.43 -8.38 -8.66
N VAL A 171 -3.64 -7.33 -8.46
CA VAL A 171 -2.82 -7.15 -7.26
C VAL A 171 -3.38 -5.98 -6.45
N TYR A 172 -3.32 -6.08 -5.13
CA TYR A 172 -3.64 -4.98 -4.24
C TYR A 172 -2.41 -4.56 -3.44
N LEU A 173 -2.38 -3.30 -3.02
CA LEU A 173 -1.36 -2.74 -2.14
C LEU A 173 -2.01 -1.84 -1.11
N VAL A 174 -1.32 -1.68 0.02
CA VAL A 174 -1.76 -0.88 1.15
C VAL A 174 -0.66 0.10 1.52
N GLU A 175 -1.03 1.36 1.71
CA GLU A 175 -0.14 2.38 2.28
C GLU A 175 -0.94 3.27 3.24
N GLY A 176 -0.62 3.19 4.53
CA GLY A 176 -1.44 3.80 5.57
C GLY A 176 -2.87 3.23 5.57
N ASP A 177 -3.84 4.11 5.40
CA ASP A 177 -5.26 3.81 5.25
C ASP A 177 -5.71 3.76 3.77
N ASN A 178 -4.80 3.82 2.80
CA ASN A 178 -5.14 3.66 1.40
C ASN A 178 -5.01 2.20 0.95
N LEU A 179 -6.06 1.67 0.33
CA LEU A 179 -6.10 0.39 -0.38
C LEU A 179 -6.20 0.68 -1.88
N MET A 180 -5.25 0.18 -2.65
CA MET A 180 -5.29 0.27 -4.10
C MET A 180 -5.39 -1.10 -4.74
N LEU A 181 -6.30 -1.22 -5.69
CA LEU A 181 -6.51 -2.38 -6.55
C LEU A 181 -5.96 -2.06 -7.94
N ILE A 182 -5.07 -2.92 -8.45
CA ILE A 182 -4.45 -2.80 -9.78
C ILE A 182 -4.84 -4.03 -10.59
N TYR A 183 -5.52 -3.82 -11.72
CA TYR A 183 -6.03 -4.88 -12.59
C TYR A 183 -5.92 -4.46 -14.06
N GLU A 184 -6.25 -5.35 -14.99
CA GLU A 184 -6.01 -5.16 -16.43
C GLU A 184 -6.65 -3.87 -16.97
N GLU A 185 -7.88 -3.56 -16.55
CA GLU A 185 -8.62 -2.40 -17.03
C GLU A 185 -8.31 -1.09 -16.28
N GLY A 186 -7.46 -1.12 -15.23
CA GLY A 186 -7.06 0.10 -14.54
C GLY A 186 -6.65 -0.05 -13.08
N ARG A 187 -6.67 1.09 -12.38
CA ARG A 187 -6.34 1.22 -10.95
C ARG A 187 -7.54 1.82 -10.23
N HIS A 188 -7.83 1.31 -9.04
CA HIS A 188 -8.85 1.86 -8.15
C HIS A 188 -8.25 2.08 -6.77
N SER A 189 -8.37 3.29 -6.23
CA SER A 189 -7.86 3.65 -4.90
C SER A 189 -9.01 3.99 -3.96
N SER A 190 -8.97 3.50 -2.73
CA SER A 190 -9.96 3.79 -1.70
C SER A 190 -9.26 3.97 -0.35
N GLN A 191 -9.77 4.86 0.49
CA GLN A 191 -9.47 4.79 1.91
C GLN A 191 -10.18 3.58 2.52
N TYR A 192 -9.52 2.84 3.39
CA TYR A 192 -10.10 1.72 4.12
C TYR A 192 -10.05 1.94 5.63
N GLN A 193 -11.09 1.51 6.32
CA GLN A 193 -11.14 1.40 7.77
C GLN A 193 -11.53 -0.01 8.14
N LEU A 194 -10.72 -0.64 8.99
CA LEU A 194 -10.92 -2.03 9.41
C LEU A 194 -11.32 -2.08 10.88
N ALA A 195 -12.49 -2.64 11.16
CA ALA A 195 -12.99 -2.89 12.50
C ALA A 195 -13.39 -4.36 12.62
N SER A 196 -12.42 -5.22 12.98
CA SER A 196 -12.60 -6.67 13.14
C SER A 196 -13.15 -7.35 11.87
N ASP A 197 -14.47 -7.60 11.83
CA ASP A 197 -15.18 -8.24 10.72
C ASP A 197 -15.87 -7.23 9.79
N THR A 198 -15.66 -5.93 9.97
CA THR A 198 -16.19 -4.88 9.10
C THR A 198 -15.07 -4.13 8.39
N LEU A 199 -15.14 -4.08 7.06
CA LEU A 199 -14.25 -3.30 6.19
C LEU A 199 -15.08 -2.20 5.54
N ARG A 200 -14.78 -0.94 5.85
CA ARG A 200 -15.37 0.23 5.20
C ARG A 200 -14.40 0.74 4.15
N LEU A 201 -14.85 0.90 2.91
CA LEU A 201 -14.10 1.49 1.80
C LEU A 201 -14.76 2.81 1.41
N THR A 202 -13.97 3.87 1.28
CA THR A 202 -14.44 5.20 0.88
C THR A 202 -13.59 5.71 -0.28
N ASN A 203 -14.23 6.19 -1.33
CA ASN A 203 -13.58 6.87 -2.44
C ASN A 203 -14.17 8.27 -2.58
N GLU A 204 -13.41 9.28 -2.18
CA GLU A 204 -13.84 10.68 -2.19
C GLU A 204 -13.99 11.25 -3.62
N VAL A 205 -13.28 10.68 -4.60
CA VAL A 205 -13.27 11.17 -5.99
C VAL A 205 -14.59 10.84 -6.71
N PHE A 206 -15.15 9.66 -6.45
CA PHE A 206 -16.41 9.18 -7.04
C PHE A 206 -17.58 9.17 -6.03
N GLY A 207 -17.36 9.72 -4.84
CA GLY A 207 -18.38 9.77 -3.77
C GLY A 207 -18.93 8.39 -3.38
N MET A 208 -18.13 7.33 -3.51
CA MET A 208 -18.57 5.96 -3.23
C MET A 208 -18.16 5.52 -1.83
N GLU A 209 -19.09 4.88 -1.13
CA GLU A 209 -18.88 4.23 0.15
C GLU A 209 -19.39 2.79 0.10
N ALA A 210 -18.56 1.84 0.54
CA ALA A 210 -18.96 0.44 0.67
C ALA A 210 -18.63 -0.07 2.07
N VAL A 211 -19.62 -0.65 2.74
CA VAL A 211 -19.42 -1.35 4.02
C VAL A 211 -19.50 -2.84 3.75
N LEU A 212 -18.40 -3.56 3.95
CA LEU A 212 -18.29 -5.00 3.75
C LEU A 212 -18.16 -5.75 5.07
N GLN A 213 -18.72 -6.94 5.11
CA GLN A 213 -18.63 -7.88 6.23
C GLN A 213 -17.75 -9.07 5.86
N ARG A 214 -16.85 -9.44 6.77
CA ARG A 214 -15.98 -10.61 6.63
C ARG A 214 -16.83 -11.88 6.61
N GLN A 215 -16.55 -12.75 5.65
CA GLN A 215 -17.15 -14.06 5.57
C GLN A 215 -16.25 -15.06 6.32
N ARG A 216 -16.86 -15.84 7.21
CA ARG A 216 -16.19 -16.92 7.95
C ARG A 216 -16.24 -18.23 7.20
#